data_AF-A0AB34LFM9-F1
#
_entry.id   AF-A0AB34LFM9-F1
#
_cell.length_a   1.000
_cell.length_b   1.000
_cell.length_c   1.000
_cell.angle_alpha   90.00
_cell.angle_beta   90.00
_cell.angle_gamma   90.00
#
_symmetry.space_group_name_H-M   'P 1'
#
loop_
_entity.id
_entity.type
_entity.pdbx_description
1 polymer ?
#
loop_
_entity_poly.entity_id
_entity_poly.type
_entity_poly.pdbx_seq_one_letter_code
_entity_poly.pdbx_strand_id
1 'polypeptide(L)'
;MIDYLYYRFYRLWLCSSLAEGAAFMAMLLFSVILSTNVLIVWGILTQYSIVAYPSDVQYYIIEGSLIAWLSGRFFIKNRYKKVIAKYDDENPMQRKVGIWVLAMYIAITLIVFFIEALYRQGKI
;
A
#
# COMPACT_ATOMS: atom_id res chain seq x y z
N MET A 1 -12.19 3.36 -1.44
CA MET A 1 -11.23 2.45 -0.76
C MET A 1 -9.81 3.01 -0.73
N ILE A 2 -9.19 3.31 -1.89
CA ILE A 2 -7.84 3.92 -1.98
C ILE A 2 -7.66 5.16 -1.09
N ASP A 3 -8.57 6.13 -1.20
CA ASP A 3 -8.49 7.39 -0.43
C ASP A 3 -8.60 7.14 1.09
N TYR A 4 -9.39 6.14 1.50
CA TYR A 4 -9.57 5.76 2.90
C TYR A 4 -8.32 5.06 3.45
N LEU A 5 -7.73 4.12 2.72
CA LEU A 5 -6.47 3.48 3.11
C LEU A 5 -5.35 4.50 3.21
N TYR A 6 -5.21 5.41 2.23
CA TYR A 6 -4.26 6.51 2.29
C TYR A 6 -4.43 7.35 3.56
N TYR A 7 -5.68 7.73 3.89
CA TYR A 7 -5.97 8.45 5.14
C TYR A 7 -5.54 7.67 6.38
N ARG A 8 -5.74 6.35 6.43
CA ARG A 8 -5.29 5.51 7.55
C ARG A 8 -3.76 5.46 7.65
N PHE A 9 -3.06 5.33 6.53
CA PHE A 9 -1.59 5.45 6.51
C PHE A 9 -1.14 6.85 6.96
N TYR A 10 -1.83 7.91 6.57
CA TYR A 10 -1.57 9.27 7.04
C TYR A 10 -1.71 9.40 8.57
N ARG A 11 -2.80 8.87 9.13
CA ARG A 11 -3.02 8.85 10.58
C ARG A 11 -1.96 8.03 11.32
N LEU A 12 -1.48 6.93 10.73
CA LEU A 12 -0.36 6.14 11.28
C LEU A 12 0.91 6.99 11.38
N TRP A 13 1.26 7.71 10.30
CA TRP A 13 2.45 8.55 10.27
C TRP A 13 2.35 9.83 11.12
N LEU A 14 1.14 10.34 11.38
CA LEU A 14 0.94 11.42 12.35
C LEU A 14 1.34 11.04 13.78
N CYS A 15 1.28 9.75 14.13
CA CYS A 15 1.76 9.26 15.42
C CYS A 15 3.28 9.05 15.47
N SER A 16 3.99 9.29 14.37
CA SER A 16 5.44 9.11 14.27
C SER A 16 6.19 10.42 14.55
N SER A 17 7.51 10.33 14.73
CA SER A 17 8.40 11.50 14.84
C SER A 17 8.49 12.33 13.54
N LEU A 18 7.95 11.83 12.43
CA LEU A 18 7.97 12.44 11.10
C LEU A 18 6.58 13.00 10.71
N ALA A 19 5.87 13.58 11.67
CA ALA A 19 4.52 14.09 11.48
C ALA A 19 4.42 15.17 10.39
N GLU A 20 5.43 16.02 10.22
CA GLU A 20 5.50 17.04 9.17
C GLU A 20 5.52 16.44 7.75
N GLY A 21 6.12 15.27 7.60
CA GLY A 21 6.19 14.51 6.35
C GLY A 21 5.06 13.48 6.18
N ALA A 22 4.09 13.42 7.10
CA ALA A 22 3.14 12.30 7.18
C ALA A 22 2.34 12.08 5.89
N ALA A 23 1.97 13.14 5.16
CA ALA A 23 1.24 13.01 3.91
C ALA A 23 2.05 12.32 2.80
N PHE A 24 3.36 12.59 2.75
CA PHE A 24 4.28 11.99 1.79
C PHE A 24 4.66 10.57 2.20
N MET A 25 5.00 10.37 3.47
CA MET A 25 5.34 9.04 4.01
C MET A 25 4.16 8.06 3.91
N ALA A 26 2.94 8.54 4.11
CA ALA A 26 1.74 7.75 3.91
C ALA A 26 1.57 7.31 2.45
N MET A 27 1.85 8.20 1.50
CA MET A 27 1.79 7.86 0.07
C MET A 27 2.84 6.81 -0.28
N LEU A 28 4.08 7.00 0.18
CA LEU A 28 5.17 6.05 -0.07
C LEU A 28 4.88 4.67 0.52
N LEU A 29 4.58 4.60 1.81
CA LEU A 29 4.29 3.32 2.46
C LEU A 29 3.08 2.64 1.84
N PHE A 30 2.03 3.40 1.50
CA PHE A 30 0.89 2.85 0.79
C PHE A 30 1.26 2.31 -0.60
N SER A 31 2.14 3.01 -1.32
CA SER A 31 2.66 2.55 -2.61
C SER A 31 3.43 1.24 -2.49
N VAL A 32 4.28 1.11 -1.48
CA VAL A 32 5.05 -0.13 -1.21
C VAL A 32 4.12 -1.29 -0.89
N ILE A 33 3.14 -1.11 -0.01
CA ILE A 33 2.19 -2.19 0.31
C ILE A 33 1.35 -2.56 -0.92
N LEU A 34 0.98 -1.57 -1.74
CA LEU A 34 0.24 -1.81 -2.98
C LEU A 34 1.09 -2.53 -4.04
N SER A 35 2.37 -2.17 -4.19
CA SER A 35 3.28 -2.85 -5.12
C SER A 35 3.50 -4.30 -4.69
N THR A 36 3.67 -4.56 -3.39
CA THR A 36 3.74 -5.93 -2.86
C THR A 36 2.51 -6.75 -3.24
N ASN A 37 1.30 -6.18 -3.15
CA ASN A 37 0.08 -6.88 -3.57
C ASN A 37 0.05 -7.19 -5.07
N VAL A 38 0.51 -6.27 -5.92
CA VAL A 38 0.63 -6.50 -7.37
C VAL A 38 1.62 -7.63 -7.66
N LEU A 39 2.76 -7.64 -6.97
CA LEU A 39 3.80 -8.64 -7.14
C LEU A 39 3.39 -10.01 -6.61
N ILE A 40 2.63 -10.08 -5.52
CA ILE A 40 2.01 -11.33 -5.05
C ILE A 40 1.14 -11.92 -6.16
N VAL A 41 0.25 -11.12 -6.76
CA VAL A 41 -0.63 -11.60 -7.84
C VAL A 41 0.20 -12.09 -9.02
N TRP A 42 1.24 -11.35 -9.40
CA TRP A 42 2.16 -11.77 -10.46
C TRP A 42 2.90 -13.07 -10.11
N GLY A 43 3.37 -13.22 -8.87
CA GLY A 43 4.01 -14.43 -8.37
C GLY A 43 3.09 -15.64 -8.48
N ILE A 44 1.83 -15.49 -8.06
CA ILE A 44 0.80 -16.53 -8.21
C ILE A 44 0.62 -16.90 -9.70
N LEU A 45 0.46 -15.91 -10.59
CA LEU A 45 0.32 -16.18 -12.04
C LEU A 45 1.55 -16.90 -12.62
N THR A 46 2.74 -16.61 -12.10
CA THR A 46 3.98 -17.29 -12.48
C THR A 46 3.96 -18.76 -12.04
N GLN A 47 3.45 -19.04 -10.84
CA GLN A 47 3.33 -20.42 -10.33
C GLN A 47 2.39 -21.30 -11.16
N TYR A 48 1.40 -20.70 -11.84
CA TYR A 48 0.50 -21.36 -12.78
C TYR A 48 0.99 -21.34 -14.24
N SER A 49 2.24 -20.91 -14.47
CA SER A 49 2.84 -20.83 -15.81
C SER A 49 2.07 -19.93 -16.80
N ILE A 50 1.32 -18.94 -16.29
CA ILE A 50 0.56 -17.99 -17.11
C ILE A 50 1.47 -16.86 -17.60
N VAL A 51 2.36 -16.38 -16.73
CA VAL A 51 3.34 -15.32 -17.02
C VAL A 51 4.72 -15.72 -16.53
N ALA A 52 5.76 -15.16 -17.13
CA ALA A 52 7.12 -15.32 -16.61
C ALA A 52 7.32 -14.48 -15.34
N TYR A 53 8.28 -14.89 -14.51
CA TYR A 53 8.68 -14.12 -13.33
C TYR A 53 9.18 -12.72 -13.76
N PRO A 54 8.81 -11.64 -13.05
CA PRO A 54 9.20 -10.31 -13.45
C PRO A 54 10.69 -10.12 -13.27
N SER A 55 11.35 -9.46 -14.23
CA SER A 55 12.74 -9.04 -14.06
C SER A 55 12.85 -7.92 -13.04
N ASP A 56 14.06 -7.69 -12.51
CA ASP A 56 14.32 -6.58 -11.58
C ASP A 56 13.89 -5.23 -12.18
N VAL A 57 14.08 -5.04 -13.48
CA VAL A 57 13.63 -3.84 -14.19
C VAL A 57 12.11 -3.71 -14.16
N GLN A 58 11.37 -4.81 -14.38
CA GLN A 58 9.91 -4.81 -14.32
C GLN A 58 9.40 -4.52 -12.90
N TYR A 59 10.09 -5.02 -11.87
CA TYR A 59 9.80 -4.69 -10.48
C TYR A 59 9.88 -3.18 -10.24
N TYR A 60 10.99 -2.54 -10.63
CA TYR A 60 11.16 -1.10 -10.45
C TYR A 60 10.17 -0.27 -11.28
N ILE A 61 9.81 -0.74 -12.48
CA ILE A 61 8.80 -0.09 -13.30
C ILE A 61 7.44 -0.12 -12.60
N ILE A 62 7.03 -1.25 -12.02
CA ILE A 62 5.77 -1.38 -11.28
C ILE A 62 5.75 -0.42 -10.09
N GLU A 63 6.79 -0.47 -9.26
CA GLU A 63 6.90 0.38 -8.08
C GLU A 63 6.90 1.87 -8.45
N GLY A 64 7.76 2.28 -9.39
CA GLY A 64 7.84 3.66 -9.87
C GLY A 64 6.53 4.16 -10.48
N SER A 65 5.84 3.31 -11.25
CA SER A 65 4.54 3.65 -11.85
C SER A 65 3.46 3.86 -10.79
N LEU A 66 3.43 3.01 -9.75
CA LEU A 66 2.48 3.15 -8.63
C LEU A 66 2.77 4.41 -7.80
N ILE A 67 4.04 4.71 -7.53
CA ILE A 67 4.43 5.94 -6.84
C ILE A 67 3.99 7.15 -7.66
N ALA A 68 4.28 7.18 -8.97
CA ALA A 68 3.90 8.28 -9.85
C ALA A 68 2.38 8.46 -9.90
N TRP A 69 1.62 7.36 -10.02
CA TRP A 69 0.17 7.38 -10.06
C TRP A 69 -0.46 7.87 -8.74
N LEU A 70 -0.01 7.34 -7.59
CA LEU A 70 -0.48 7.77 -6.27
C LEU A 70 -0.08 9.21 -5.97
N SER A 71 1.13 9.61 -6.36
CA SER A 71 1.60 10.99 -6.25
C SER A 71 0.70 11.93 -7.05
N GLY A 72 0.41 11.57 -8.30
CA GLY A 72 -0.55 12.29 -9.14
C GLY A 72 -1.93 12.39 -8.49
N ARG A 73 -2.46 11.28 -7.98
CA ARG A 73 -3.79 11.22 -7.37
C ARG A 73 -3.92 12.11 -6.13
N PHE A 74 -2.91 12.15 -5.25
CA PHE A 74 -2.99 12.81 -3.95
C PHE A 74 -2.38 14.22 -3.95
N PHE A 75 -1.29 14.47 -4.67
CA PHE A 75 -0.58 15.75 -4.60
C PHE A 75 -0.99 16.74 -5.71
N ILE A 76 -1.48 16.27 -6.87
CA ILE A 76 -2.03 17.20 -7.88
C ILE A 76 -3.18 17.99 -7.26
N LYS A 77 -3.11 19.32 -7.34
CA LYS A 77 -4.09 20.25 -6.76
C LYS A 77 -4.33 20.03 -5.26
N ASN A 78 -3.33 19.50 -4.52
CA ASN A 78 -3.40 19.24 -3.09
C ASN A 78 -4.62 18.40 -2.66
N ARG A 79 -5.03 17.41 -3.49
CA ARG A 79 -6.19 16.56 -3.23
C ARG A 79 -6.11 15.79 -1.91
N TYR A 80 -4.91 15.50 -1.42
CA TYR A 80 -4.69 14.86 -0.12
C TYR A 80 -5.34 15.64 1.03
N LYS A 81 -5.35 16.98 0.98
CA LYS A 81 -6.03 17.82 1.98
C LYS A 81 -7.54 17.57 2.00
N LYS A 82 -8.15 17.41 0.82
CA LYS A 82 -9.58 17.07 0.68
C LYS A 82 -9.88 15.67 1.24
N VAL A 83 -8.96 14.72 1.03
CA VAL A 83 -9.10 13.37 1.58
C VAL A 83 -9.02 13.39 3.10
N ILE A 84 -8.06 14.12 3.67
CA ILE A 84 -7.93 14.26 5.13
C ILE A 84 -9.20 14.89 5.71
N ALA A 85 -9.61 16.05 5.20
CA ALA A 85 -10.81 16.75 5.68
C ALA A 85 -12.09 15.89 5.60
N LYS A 86 -12.20 15.03 4.57
CA LYS A 86 -13.34 14.13 4.40
C LYS A 86 -13.45 13.07 5.51
N TYR A 87 -12.33 12.61 6.05
CA TYR A 87 -12.28 11.53 7.03
C TYR A 87 -11.84 11.99 8.44
N ASP A 88 -11.62 13.29 8.64
CA ASP A 88 -11.20 13.84 9.92
C ASP A 88 -12.32 13.78 10.96
N ASP A 89 -13.56 14.02 10.54
CA ASP A 89 -14.79 13.99 11.37
C ASP A 89 -15.36 12.57 11.57
N GLU A 90 -14.48 11.57 11.67
CA GLU A 90 -14.90 10.19 11.91
C GLU A 90 -15.27 9.95 13.38
N ASN A 91 -16.39 9.27 13.58
CA ASN A 91 -16.82 8.83 14.91
C ASN A 91 -15.72 7.95 15.57
N PRO A 92 -15.48 8.05 16.88
CA PRO A 92 -14.52 7.20 17.60
C PRO A 92 -14.65 5.70 17.31
N MET A 93 -15.85 5.19 17.05
CA MET A 93 -16.06 3.80 16.66
C MET A 93 -15.50 3.49 15.27
N GLN A 94 -15.76 4.36 14.28
CA GLN A 94 -15.22 4.23 12.91
C GLN A 94 -13.69 4.30 12.90
N ARG A 95 -13.12 5.18 13.73
CA ARG A 95 -11.66 5.29 13.89
C ARG A 95 -11.03 3.99 14.38
N LYS A 96 -11.61 3.33 15.39
CA LYS A 96 -11.13 2.02 15.90
C LYS A 96 -11.21 0.95 14.82
N VAL A 97 -12.35 0.84 14.13
CA VAL A 97 -12.54 -0.12 13.03
C VAL A 97 -11.51 0.13 11.93
N GLY A 98 -11.23 1.39 11.59
CA GLY A 98 -10.28 1.74 10.56
C GLY A 98 -8.83 1.40 10.88
N ILE A 99 -8.43 1.47 12.16
CA ILE A 99 -7.12 0.98 12.60
C ILE A 99 -7.02 -0.53 12.38
N TRP A 100 -8.06 -1.29 12.76
CA TRP A 100 -8.12 -2.73 12.52
C TRP A 100 -8.10 -3.09 11.04
N VAL A 101 -8.81 -2.34 10.19
CA VAL A 101 -8.79 -2.54 8.74
C VAL A 101 -7.38 -2.32 8.18
N LEU A 102 -6.68 -1.26 8.62
CA LEU A 102 -5.30 -1.01 8.20
C LEU A 102 -4.36 -2.12 8.67
N ALA A 103 -4.48 -2.54 9.93
CA ALA A 103 -3.66 -3.60 10.52
C ALA A 103 -3.87 -4.93 9.79
N MET A 104 -5.12 -5.32 9.54
CA MET A 104 -5.45 -6.52 8.78
C MET A 104 -4.93 -6.43 7.35
N TYR A 105 -5.07 -5.29 6.68
CA TYR A 105 -4.55 -5.10 5.32
C TYR A 105 -3.04 -5.34 5.27
N ILE A 106 -2.27 -4.70 6.15
CA ILE A 106 -0.81 -4.88 6.20
C ILE A 106 -0.45 -6.32 6.58
N ALA A 107 -1.10 -6.89 7.61
CA ALA A 107 -0.81 -8.23 8.07
C ALA A 107 -1.09 -9.29 6.99
N ILE A 108 -2.23 -9.21 6.30
CA ILE A 108 -2.59 -10.12 5.21
C ILE A 108 -1.58 -9.97 4.06
N THR A 109 -1.25 -8.75 3.65
CA THR A 109 -0.24 -8.53 2.60
C THR A 109 1.10 -9.17 2.97
N LEU A 110 1.58 -8.99 4.21
CA LEU A 110 2.84 -9.59 4.65
C LEU A 110 2.76 -11.11 4.72
N ILE A 111 1.70 -11.68 5.30
CA ILE A 111 1.52 -13.13 5.41
C ILE A 111 1.50 -13.77 4.02
N VAL A 112 0.70 -13.23 3.10
CA VAL A 112 0.60 -13.77 1.74
C VAL A 112 1.92 -13.61 0.98
N PHE A 113 2.62 -12.49 1.16
CA PHE A 113 3.97 -12.31 0.60
C PHE A 113 4.95 -13.38 1.10
N PHE A 114 4.97 -13.67 2.40
CA PHE A 114 5.81 -14.72 2.96
C PHE A 114 5.44 -16.11 2.44
N ILE A 115 4.14 -16.43 2.36
CA ILE A 115 3.67 -17.70 1.81
C ILE A 115 4.12 -17.86 0.34
N GLU A 116 3.94 -16.81 -0.48
CA GLU A 116 4.38 -16.80 -1.88
C GLU A 116 5.90 -17.01 -1.97
N ALA A 117 6.68 -16.28 -1.18
CA ALA A 117 8.13 -16.36 -1.17
C ALA A 117 8.65 -17.75 -0.74
N LEU A 118 8.02 -18.36 0.27
CA LEU A 118 8.37 -19.72 0.73
C LEU A 118 8.01 -20.77 -0.32
N TYR A 119 6.83 -20.67 -0.92
CA TYR A 119 6.40 -21.59 -1.97
C TYR A 119 7.31 -21.51 -3.21
N ARG A 120 7.82 -20.31 -3.51
CA ARG A 120 8.83 -20.11 -4.56
C ARG A 120 10.14 -20.81 -4.25
N GLN A 121 10.68 -20.66 -3.03
CA GLN A 121 11.94 -21.31 -2.65
C GLN A 121 11.84 -22.85 -2.61
N GLY A 122 10.66 -23.39 -2.28
CA GLY A 122 10.43 -24.84 -2.29
C GLY A 122 10.30 -25.47 -3.69
N LYS A 123 10.30 -24.67 -4.77
CA LYS A 123 10.24 -25.11 -6.17
C LYS A 123 11.58 -25.00 -6.91
N ILE A 124 12.67 -24.64 -6.22
CA ILE A 124 14.04 -24.57 -6.75
C ILE A 124 14.71 -25.94 -6.61
#